data_AF-A0A8J6HWV0-F1
#
_entry.id   AF-A0A8J6HWV0-F1
#
_cell.length_a   1.000
_cell.length_b   1.000
_cell.length_c   1.000
_cell.angle_alpha   90.00
_cell.angle_beta   90.00
_cell.angle_gamma   90.00
#
_symmetry.space_group_name_H-M   'P 1'
#
loop_
_entity.id
_entity.type
_entity.pdbx_description
1 polymer ?
#
loop_
_entity_poly.entity_id
_entity_poly.type
_entity_poly.pdbx_seq_one_letter_code
_entity_poly.pdbx_strand_id
1 'polypeptide(L)'
;MTSKNIRYEYMSLICSSSSETNGSYSTFPDKFFDFLDEVRPKFDMLSCTYRDKPLTCDKIFKPVLTEEGVCYTLNMLDRSEIFRNNVVHFRNYHKFNRFSTNWSIENGYTDGVGLSTYPRRALLAGAKNGFSFHLVAFSKDLDYLCKNSYQGYKVSVHPPTSLPIPSQDYFRVPLDQSVVAKIQPVMINTSDSVRAYSKQRRRCYFQSERHLQYFKIYSSVNCDIECLANYTLDVCECVNFYMPRDNTTSICGTEKLECMRDAERDMQLKNLKTKLEKGKAKKKIKSQTECDCLPLCTDLSYDVETSQTDWEWNKWFEAQALESLEGLANFGGLLGLFTGFSVLSMMEIVYFATVRMICNTRLYGHWSGQDS
;
A
#
# COMPACT_ATOMS: atom_id res chain seq x y z
N MET A 1 -12.12 32.88 12.78
CA MET A 1 -12.64 31.51 12.56
C MET A 1 -11.52 30.54 12.84
N THR A 2 -11.72 29.63 13.79
CA THR A 2 -10.68 28.92 14.55
C THR A 2 -10.09 27.72 13.81
N SER A 3 -8.83 27.36 14.11
CA SER A 3 -8.10 26.20 13.56
C SER A 3 -8.82 24.84 13.68
N LYS A 4 -9.85 24.72 14.53
CA LYS A 4 -10.70 23.51 14.60
C LYS A 4 -11.59 23.34 13.37
N ASN A 5 -11.96 24.43 12.70
CA ASN A 5 -12.86 24.37 11.54
C ASN A 5 -12.14 23.79 10.30
N ILE A 6 -10.88 24.19 10.04
CA ILE A 6 -10.13 23.73 8.86
C ILE A 6 -9.76 22.24 8.92
N ARG A 7 -9.47 21.70 10.11
CA ARG A 7 -9.18 20.26 10.28
C ARG A 7 -10.40 19.39 9.94
N TYR A 8 -11.61 19.86 10.29
CA TYR A 8 -12.84 19.18 9.92
C TYR A 8 -13.05 19.19 8.41
N GLU A 9 -12.85 20.35 7.77
CA GLU A 9 -12.93 20.51 6.31
C GLU A 9 -11.94 19.60 5.56
N TYR A 10 -10.72 19.43 6.08
CA TYR A 10 -9.76 18.47 5.53
C TYR A 10 -10.28 17.02 5.62
N MET A 11 -10.88 16.63 6.76
CA MET A 11 -11.41 15.29 6.94
C MET A 11 -12.58 14.98 5.98
N SER A 12 -13.39 15.98 5.64
CA SER A 12 -14.52 15.83 4.73
C SER A 12 -14.12 15.40 3.30
N LEU A 13 -12.87 15.61 2.88
CA LEU A 13 -12.38 15.11 1.59
C LEU A 13 -12.16 13.58 1.57
N ILE A 14 -11.99 12.95 2.73
CA ILE A 14 -11.80 11.49 2.85
C ILE A 14 -13.07 10.82 3.34
N CYS A 15 -13.67 11.40 4.38
CA CYS A 15 -14.84 10.88 5.07
C CYS A 15 -16.03 11.76 4.76
N SER A 16 -16.77 11.47 3.68
CA SER A 16 -18.05 12.14 3.45
C SER A 16 -19.10 11.55 4.38
N SER A 17 -19.39 12.25 5.48
CA SER A 17 -20.65 12.07 6.20
C SER A 17 -21.79 12.55 5.30
N SER A 18 -22.96 11.91 5.37
CA SER A 18 -24.17 12.21 4.55
C SER A 18 -24.78 13.60 4.79
N SER A 19 -24.15 14.44 5.62
CA SER A 19 -24.53 15.82 5.84
C SER A 19 -23.88 16.70 4.78
N GLU A 20 -24.66 17.17 3.82
CA GLU A 20 -24.29 18.26 2.89
C GLU A 20 -23.86 19.51 3.68
N THR A 21 -22.58 19.59 4.04
CA THR A 21 -22.01 20.83 4.56
C THR A 21 -21.69 21.73 3.38
N ASN A 22 -22.29 22.93 3.34
CA ASN A 22 -21.85 23.99 2.44
C ASN A 22 -20.35 24.22 2.68
N GLY A 23 -19.51 23.71 1.78
CA GLY A 23 -18.05 23.77 1.92
C GLY A 23 -17.58 25.22 1.94
N SER A 24 -16.66 25.53 2.85
CA SER A 24 -16.19 26.91 3.04
C SER A 24 -14.94 27.27 2.25
N TYR A 25 -14.29 26.30 1.60
CA TYR A 25 -12.98 26.48 0.97
C TYR A 25 -12.98 25.98 -0.47
N SER A 26 -12.57 26.84 -1.40
CA SER A 26 -12.39 26.50 -2.81
C SER A 26 -11.17 25.61 -3.05
N THR A 27 -10.07 25.89 -2.36
CA THR A 27 -8.80 25.17 -2.47
C THR A 27 -8.13 24.98 -1.12
N PHE A 28 -7.24 23.98 -1.02
CA PHE A 28 -6.42 23.74 0.16
C PHE A 28 -4.92 23.85 -0.13
N PRO A 29 -4.14 24.38 0.83
CA PRO A 29 -2.69 24.39 0.74
C PRO A 29 -2.11 22.99 1.01
N ASP A 30 -0.85 22.78 0.63
CA ASP A 30 -0.11 21.52 0.84
C ASP A 30 -0.04 21.05 2.30
N LYS A 31 -0.26 21.94 3.28
CA LYS A 31 -0.41 21.58 4.70
C LYS A 31 -1.52 20.56 4.95
N PHE A 32 -2.47 20.42 4.02
CA PHE A 32 -3.45 19.34 4.00
C PHE A 32 -2.79 17.97 4.10
N PHE A 33 -1.68 17.73 3.41
CA PHE A 33 -1.00 16.43 3.47
C PHE A 33 -0.31 16.17 4.80
N ASP A 34 0.17 17.20 5.50
CA ASP A 34 0.68 17.05 6.87
C ASP A 34 -0.43 16.61 7.82
N PHE A 35 -1.65 17.14 7.66
CA PHE A 35 -2.82 16.70 8.41
C PHE A 35 -3.17 15.25 8.06
N LEU A 36 -3.21 14.86 6.78
CA LEU A 36 -3.45 13.48 6.37
C LEU A 36 -2.45 12.49 7.01
N ASP A 37 -1.17 12.87 7.07
CA ASP A 37 -0.11 12.06 7.66
C ASP A 37 -0.23 11.94 9.19
N GLU A 38 -0.76 12.99 9.85
CA GLU A 38 -1.01 13.05 11.29
C GLU A 38 -2.20 12.17 11.70
N VAL A 39 -3.31 12.23 10.95
CA VAL A 39 -4.58 11.60 11.34
C VAL A 39 -4.81 10.20 10.79
N ARG A 40 -3.97 9.73 9.85
CA ARG A 40 -4.11 8.37 9.31
C ARG A 40 -4.06 7.33 10.45
N PRO A 41 -4.88 6.26 10.37
CA PRO A 41 -4.73 5.13 11.26
C PRO A 41 -3.30 4.57 11.19
N LYS A 42 -2.77 4.15 12.35
CA LYS A 42 -1.46 3.49 12.37
C LYS A 42 -1.57 2.17 11.61
N PHE A 43 -0.66 1.98 10.67
CA PHE A 43 -0.55 0.74 9.91
C PHE A 43 0.37 -0.22 10.66
N ASP A 44 -0.18 -0.80 11.74
CA ASP A 44 0.55 -1.71 12.61
C ASP A 44 0.32 -3.16 12.15
N MET A 45 1.43 -3.88 11.96
CA MET A 45 1.44 -5.30 11.62
C MET A 45 2.12 -6.09 12.74
N LEU A 46 1.46 -7.14 13.24
CA LEU A 46 2.04 -8.01 14.27
C LEU A 46 3.20 -8.83 13.72
N SER A 47 3.03 -9.34 12.50
CA SER A 47 4.03 -10.14 11.81
C SER A 47 3.77 -10.14 10.32
N CYS A 48 4.82 -10.35 9.54
CA CYS A 48 4.73 -10.69 8.13
C CYS A 48 5.83 -11.67 7.76
N THR A 49 5.48 -12.60 6.87
CA THR A 49 6.38 -13.62 6.35
C THR A 49 6.27 -13.67 4.83
N TYR A 50 7.39 -14.01 4.20
CA TYR A 50 7.43 -14.33 2.77
C TYR A 50 8.15 -15.66 2.62
N ARG A 51 7.47 -16.65 2.05
CA ARG A 51 7.98 -18.02 1.94
C ARG A 51 8.41 -18.59 3.31
N ASP A 52 7.54 -18.46 4.30
CA ASP A 52 7.76 -18.82 5.71
C ASP A 52 8.98 -18.15 6.38
N LYS A 53 9.59 -17.14 5.75
CA LYS A 53 10.68 -16.36 6.35
C LYS A 53 10.16 -15.06 6.92
N PRO A 54 10.47 -14.74 8.20
CA PRO A 54 10.06 -13.48 8.80
C PRO A 54 10.69 -12.29 8.08
N LEU A 55 9.90 -11.22 7.94
CA LEU A 55 10.31 -9.97 7.30
C LEU A 55 10.00 -8.78 8.21
N THR A 56 10.73 -7.68 8.00
CA THR A 56 10.39 -6.39 8.63
C THR A 56 9.34 -5.68 7.78
N CYS A 57 8.08 -5.72 8.21
CA CYS A 57 6.93 -5.25 7.42
C CYS A 57 7.01 -3.75 7.10
N ASP A 58 7.39 -2.92 8.07
CA ASP A 58 7.57 -1.47 7.93
C ASP A 58 8.59 -1.08 6.88
N LYS A 59 9.56 -1.97 6.62
CA LYS A 59 10.59 -1.73 5.59
C LYS A 59 10.08 -2.04 4.18
N ILE A 60 9.07 -2.89 4.05
CA ILE A 60 8.61 -3.43 2.76
C ILE A 60 7.36 -2.70 2.26
N PHE A 61 6.40 -2.46 3.15
CA PHE A 61 5.26 -1.61 2.84
C PHE A 61 5.69 -0.15 2.82
N LYS A 62 5.23 0.59 1.82
CA LYS A 62 5.46 2.03 1.68
C LYS A 62 4.14 2.78 1.54
N PRO A 63 4.04 3.97 2.14
CA PRO A 63 2.84 4.77 2.05
C PRO A 63 2.66 5.30 0.62
N VAL A 64 1.43 5.26 0.13
CA VAL A 64 0.98 5.78 -1.16
C VAL A 64 -0.31 6.57 -0.95
N LEU A 65 -0.56 7.55 -1.82
CA LEU A 65 -1.80 8.32 -1.79
C LEU A 65 -2.75 7.73 -2.84
N THR A 66 -3.98 7.48 -2.43
CA THR A 66 -5.06 6.98 -3.27
C THR A 66 -6.32 7.79 -2.99
N GLU A 67 -7.36 7.59 -3.78
CA GLU A 67 -8.71 8.12 -3.55
C GLU A 67 -9.31 7.69 -2.20
N GLU A 68 -8.81 6.61 -1.61
CA GLU A 68 -9.23 6.17 -0.29
C GLU A 68 -8.49 6.88 0.86
N GLY A 69 -7.45 7.65 0.57
CA GLY A 69 -6.58 8.32 1.53
C GLY A 69 -5.15 7.76 1.51
N VAL A 70 -4.53 7.65 2.70
CA VAL A 70 -3.19 7.06 2.84
C VAL A 70 -3.29 5.54 2.87
N CYS A 71 -2.76 4.88 1.85
CA CYS A 71 -2.68 3.42 1.75
C CYS A 71 -1.23 2.96 1.83
N TYR A 72 -1.03 1.65 1.94
CA TYR A 72 0.30 1.03 1.98
C TYR A 72 0.39 -0.04 0.90
N THR A 73 1.43 0.00 0.09
CA THR A 73 1.68 -1.01 -0.95
C THR A 73 3.11 -1.55 -0.84
N LEU A 74 3.30 -2.77 -1.34
CA LEU A 74 4.60 -3.42 -1.43
C LEU A 74 4.90 -3.80 -2.87
N ASN A 75 6.18 -4.01 -3.17
CA ASN A 75 6.62 -4.55 -4.45
C ASN A 75 6.26 -3.71 -5.70
N MET A 76 5.88 -2.44 -5.51
CA MET A 76 5.66 -1.46 -6.56
C MET A 76 6.98 -0.80 -6.98
N LEU A 77 7.10 -0.33 -8.22
CA LEU A 77 8.30 0.40 -8.65
C LEU A 77 8.48 1.71 -7.86
N ASP A 78 9.72 2.18 -7.78
CA ASP A 78 10.00 3.44 -7.11
C ASP A 78 9.34 4.61 -7.86
N ARG A 79 8.87 5.63 -7.13
CA ARG A 79 8.28 6.82 -7.75
C ARG A 79 9.14 7.44 -8.85
N SER A 80 10.46 7.33 -8.75
CA SER A 80 11.38 7.84 -9.78
C SER A 80 11.33 7.04 -11.09
N GLU A 81 10.82 5.81 -11.08
CA GLU A 81 10.62 4.98 -12.27
C GLU A 81 9.22 5.18 -12.88
N ILE A 82 8.22 5.49 -12.04
CA ILE A 82 6.82 5.65 -12.45
C ILE A 82 6.51 7.09 -12.89
N PHE A 83 6.91 8.08 -12.09
CA PHE A 83 6.53 9.47 -12.25
C PHE A 83 7.63 10.30 -12.92
N ARG A 84 7.21 11.37 -13.60
CA ARG A 84 8.10 12.40 -14.14
C ARG A 84 8.48 13.41 -13.06
N ASN A 85 9.58 14.13 -13.30
CA ASN A 85 10.20 15.02 -12.32
C ASN A 85 9.34 16.24 -11.95
N ASN A 86 8.33 16.58 -12.76
CA ASN A 86 7.39 17.66 -12.50
C ASN A 86 6.28 17.29 -11.49
N VAL A 87 6.13 16.00 -11.14
CA VAL A 87 5.11 15.55 -10.21
C VAL A 87 5.49 15.90 -8.78
N VAL A 88 4.58 16.54 -8.06
CA VAL A 88 4.75 16.83 -6.64
C VAL A 88 4.49 15.57 -5.82
N HIS A 89 5.40 15.27 -4.91
CA HIS A 89 5.28 14.15 -3.98
C HIS A 89 5.35 14.62 -2.54
N PHE A 90 4.47 14.08 -1.70
CA PHE A 90 4.53 14.33 -0.26
C PHE A 90 5.57 13.43 0.41
N ARG A 91 6.59 14.05 1.03
CA ARG A 91 7.65 13.38 1.81
C ARG A 91 8.22 12.12 1.11
N ASN A 92 8.16 10.97 1.77
CA ASN A 92 8.65 9.67 1.30
C ASN A 92 7.53 8.78 0.72
N TYR A 93 6.37 9.34 0.37
CA TYR A 93 5.31 8.56 -0.26
C TYR A 93 5.76 8.09 -1.65
N HIS A 94 5.33 6.88 -2.02
CA HIS A 94 5.70 6.17 -3.24
C HIS A 94 7.21 5.87 -3.38
N LYS A 95 8.01 6.08 -2.33
CA LYS A 95 9.47 5.90 -2.37
C LYS A 95 9.86 4.54 -1.79
N PHE A 96 10.41 3.67 -2.63
CA PHE A 96 10.81 2.30 -2.27
C PHE A 96 12.31 2.16 -2.07
N ASN A 97 13.12 3.07 -2.62
CA ASN A 97 14.61 2.97 -2.61
C ASN A 97 15.12 1.64 -3.17
N ARG A 98 14.36 1.04 -4.09
CA ARG A 98 14.69 -0.17 -4.83
C ARG A 98 14.26 0.06 -6.26
N PHE A 99 15.16 -0.21 -7.19
CA PHE A 99 14.95 0.01 -8.61
C PHE A 99 14.72 -1.31 -9.31
N SER A 100 13.97 -1.29 -10.41
CA SER A 100 13.80 -2.47 -11.24
C SER A 100 15.15 -3.00 -11.75
N THR A 101 15.34 -4.31 -11.68
CA THR A 101 16.56 -4.97 -12.14
C THR A 101 16.26 -5.91 -13.29
N ASN A 102 16.56 -5.47 -14.51
CA ASN A 102 16.40 -6.24 -15.75
C ASN A 102 14.98 -6.83 -15.89
N TRP A 103 13.98 -6.00 -15.62
CA TRP A 103 12.57 -6.36 -15.71
C TRP A 103 11.76 -5.30 -16.47
N SER A 104 10.89 -5.73 -17.36
CA SER A 104 9.81 -4.91 -17.92
C SER A 104 8.53 -5.73 -18.02
N ILE A 105 7.39 -5.07 -18.17
CA ILE A 105 6.12 -5.79 -18.39
C ILE A 105 6.15 -6.56 -19.73
N GLU A 106 6.81 -5.98 -20.74
CA GLU A 106 6.81 -6.52 -22.12
C GLU A 106 7.73 -7.73 -22.25
N ASN A 107 8.90 -7.68 -21.63
CA ASN A 107 9.95 -8.70 -21.80
C ASN A 107 10.10 -9.61 -20.57
N GLY A 108 9.39 -9.34 -19.48
CA GLY A 108 9.56 -10.03 -18.22
C GLY A 108 10.96 -9.81 -17.63
N TYR A 109 11.44 -10.80 -16.87
CA TYR A 109 12.80 -10.80 -16.32
C TYR A 109 13.76 -11.40 -17.36
N THR A 110 14.91 -10.76 -17.60
CA THR A 110 15.89 -11.30 -18.54
C THR A 110 16.48 -12.63 -18.06
N ASP A 111 16.98 -13.44 -19.00
CA ASP A 111 17.67 -14.69 -18.69
C ASP A 111 18.92 -14.47 -17.84
N GLY A 112 19.25 -15.45 -16.99
CA GLY A 112 20.41 -15.40 -16.09
C GLY A 112 20.24 -14.49 -14.86
N VAL A 113 19.10 -13.82 -14.71
CA VAL A 113 18.80 -13.03 -13.50
C VAL A 113 18.50 -13.98 -12.35
N GLY A 114 19.29 -13.87 -11.27
CA GLY A 114 19.20 -14.73 -10.09
C GLY A 114 17.85 -14.68 -9.35
N LEU A 115 17.76 -15.33 -8.20
CA LEU A 115 16.52 -15.44 -7.43
C LEU A 115 16.10 -14.12 -6.74
N SER A 116 17.05 -13.19 -6.54
CA SER A 116 16.82 -11.91 -5.86
C SER A 116 16.64 -10.80 -6.88
N THR A 117 15.38 -10.49 -7.23
CA THR A 117 15.01 -9.46 -8.20
C THR A 117 14.13 -8.37 -7.57
N TYR A 118 14.07 -7.22 -8.24
CA TYR A 118 13.03 -6.23 -8.00
C TYR A 118 12.36 -5.85 -9.34
N PRO A 119 11.01 -5.89 -9.44
CA PRO A 119 10.07 -6.44 -8.47
C PRO A 119 10.38 -7.89 -8.08
N ARG A 120 9.87 -8.32 -6.91
CA ARG A 120 9.96 -9.71 -6.46
C ARG A 120 8.94 -10.53 -7.23
N ARG A 121 9.39 -11.65 -7.78
CA ARG A 121 8.55 -12.65 -8.46
C ARG A 121 8.18 -13.80 -7.53
N ALA A 122 6.99 -14.35 -7.70
CA ALA A 122 6.63 -15.63 -7.10
C ALA A 122 7.49 -16.73 -7.74
N LEU A 123 8.16 -17.53 -6.92
CA LEU A 123 9.03 -18.62 -7.40
C LEU A 123 8.33 -19.98 -7.37
N LEU A 124 7.36 -20.15 -6.48
CA LEU A 124 6.65 -21.40 -6.23
C LEU A 124 5.20 -21.08 -5.92
N ALA A 125 4.30 -22.01 -6.27
CA ALA A 125 2.89 -21.92 -5.92
C ALA A 125 2.62 -22.42 -4.48
N GLY A 126 1.43 -22.11 -3.96
CA GLY A 126 0.93 -22.57 -2.66
C GLY A 126 1.08 -21.56 -1.52
N ALA A 127 0.20 -21.68 -0.52
CA ALA A 127 0.08 -20.70 0.57
C ALA A 127 1.39 -20.49 1.36
N LYS A 128 2.16 -21.55 1.63
CA LYS A 128 3.47 -21.48 2.31
C LYS A 128 4.52 -20.67 1.56
N ASN A 129 4.42 -20.61 0.24
CA ASN A 129 5.33 -19.85 -0.62
C ASN A 129 4.83 -18.41 -0.87
N GLY A 130 3.66 -18.06 -0.33
CA GLY A 130 3.05 -16.75 -0.46
C GLY A 130 3.59 -15.72 0.51
N PHE A 131 2.85 -14.61 0.58
CA PHE A 131 3.03 -13.56 1.56
C PHE A 131 1.92 -13.67 2.60
N SER A 132 2.27 -13.72 3.88
CA SER A 132 1.33 -13.75 5.00
C SER A 132 1.63 -12.59 5.94
N PHE A 133 0.58 -11.96 6.47
CA PHE A 133 0.71 -10.84 7.40
C PHE A 133 -0.54 -10.75 8.26
N HIS A 134 -0.37 -10.21 9.47
CA HIS A 134 -1.45 -9.99 10.43
C HIS A 134 -1.61 -8.48 10.65
N LEU A 135 -2.77 -7.95 10.29
CA LEU A 135 -3.13 -6.56 10.46
C LEU A 135 -3.76 -6.32 11.83
N VAL A 136 -3.45 -5.17 12.44
CA VAL A 136 -4.07 -4.75 13.70
C VAL A 136 -4.89 -3.49 13.47
N ALA A 137 -6.15 -3.54 13.89
CA ALA A 137 -7.01 -2.38 13.98
C ALA A 137 -7.34 -2.11 15.45
N PHE A 138 -7.19 -0.85 15.88
CA PHE A 138 -7.61 -0.43 17.22
C PHE A 138 -9.03 0.12 17.16
N SER A 139 -9.85 -0.23 18.15
CA SER A 139 -11.24 0.23 18.25
C SER A 139 -11.40 1.76 18.22
N LYS A 140 -10.43 2.50 18.75
CA LYS A 140 -10.39 3.97 18.74
C LYS A 140 -10.21 4.59 17.34
N ASP A 141 -9.68 3.82 16.38
CA ASP A 141 -9.40 4.27 15.01
C ASP A 141 -10.54 3.85 14.05
N LEU A 142 -11.58 3.16 14.56
CA LEU A 142 -12.75 2.74 13.78
C LEU A 142 -13.83 3.82 13.82
N ASP A 143 -14.21 4.30 12.64
CA ASP A 143 -15.32 5.23 12.45
C ASP A 143 -16.43 4.54 11.64
N TYR A 144 -17.62 4.44 12.23
CA TYR A 144 -18.78 3.78 11.62
C TYR A 144 -19.63 4.73 10.74
N LEU A 145 -19.34 6.04 10.78
CA LEU A 145 -19.99 7.08 9.99
C LEU A 145 -19.16 7.48 8.76
N CYS A 146 -17.84 7.30 8.80
CA CYS A 146 -16.97 7.58 7.67
C CYS A 146 -17.20 6.58 6.52
N LYS A 147 -17.61 7.07 5.34
CA LYS A 147 -17.90 6.31 4.11
C LYS A 147 -19.08 5.34 4.22
N ASN A 148 -18.91 4.22 4.95
CA ASN A 148 -19.88 3.13 5.07
C ASN A 148 -19.72 2.40 6.41
N SER A 149 -20.74 1.66 6.87
CA SER A 149 -20.70 0.94 8.15
C SER A 149 -19.81 -0.32 8.18
N TYR A 150 -19.18 -0.70 7.07
CA TYR A 150 -18.39 -1.93 6.96
C TYR A 150 -16.94 -1.72 7.41
N GLN A 151 -16.54 -2.42 8.47
CA GLN A 151 -15.18 -2.37 9.02
C GLN A 151 -14.24 -3.37 8.33
N GLY A 152 -12.93 -3.10 8.43
CA GLY A 152 -11.86 -3.94 7.86
C GLY A 152 -11.03 -3.21 6.80
N TYR A 153 -10.22 -3.96 6.06
CA TYR A 153 -9.27 -3.42 5.10
C TYR A 153 -9.71 -3.71 3.67
N LYS A 154 -9.59 -2.72 2.77
CA LYS A 154 -9.64 -2.95 1.33
C LYS A 154 -8.24 -3.33 0.85
N VAL A 155 -8.13 -4.43 0.12
CA VAL A 155 -6.87 -4.91 -0.46
C VAL A 155 -7.04 -4.96 -1.97
N SER A 156 -6.16 -4.27 -2.68
CA SER A 156 -6.11 -4.23 -4.15
C SER A 156 -4.81 -4.85 -4.63
N VAL A 157 -4.87 -5.71 -5.65
CA VAL A 157 -3.71 -6.34 -6.28
C VAL A 157 -3.49 -5.67 -7.63
N HIS A 158 -2.34 -5.04 -7.81
CA HIS A 158 -2.06 -4.24 -8.99
C HIS A 158 -0.66 -4.51 -9.56
N PRO A 159 -0.44 -4.23 -10.87
CA PRO A 159 0.89 -4.26 -11.47
C PRO A 159 1.84 -3.28 -10.79
N PRO A 160 3.16 -3.59 -10.74
CA PRO A 160 4.13 -2.73 -10.06
C PRO A 160 4.38 -1.40 -10.79
N THR A 161 3.92 -1.26 -12.05
CA THR A 161 4.06 -0.07 -12.91
C THR A 161 2.90 0.92 -12.84
N SER A 162 1.80 0.56 -12.18
CA SER A 162 0.57 1.37 -12.10
C SER A 162 0.23 1.76 -10.66
N LEU A 163 -0.47 2.87 -10.50
CA LEU A 163 -1.03 3.25 -9.21
C LEU A 163 -2.22 2.33 -8.85
N PRO A 164 -2.36 1.93 -7.57
CA PRO A 164 -3.56 1.24 -7.12
C PRO A 164 -4.77 2.19 -7.11
N ILE A 165 -5.94 1.68 -7.49
CA ILE A 165 -7.23 2.36 -7.37
C ILE A 165 -8.17 1.45 -6.55
N PRO A 166 -8.04 1.43 -5.21
CA PRO A 166 -8.78 0.51 -4.34
C PRO A 166 -10.30 0.76 -4.29
N SER A 167 -10.81 1.80 -4.94
CA SER A 167 -12.24 2.05 -5.13
C SER A 167 -12.85 1.23 -6.27
N GLN A 168 -12.04 0.81 -7.25
CA GLN A 168 -12.49 0.10 -8.45
C GLN A 168 -12.31 -1.42 -8.34
N ASP A 169 -11.12 -1.86 -7.94
CA ASP A 169 -10.77 -3.28 -7.86
C ASP A 169 -10.13 -3.61 -6.51
N TYR A 170 -10.89 -4.34 -5.67
CA TYR A 170 -10.48 -4.71 -4.33
C TYR A 170 -11.27 -5.92 -3.81
N PHE A 171 -10.66 -6.64 -2.89
CA PHE A 171 -11.38 -7.52 -1.96
C PHE A 171 -11.25 -6.96 -0.54
N ARG A 172 -12.19 -7.34 0.34
CA ARG A 172 -12.21 -6.89 1.73
C ARG A 172 -11.63 -7.97 2.64
N VAL A 173 -10.83 -7.55 3.61
CA VAL A 173 -10.37 -8.35 4.74
C VAL A 173 -11.11 -7.83 5.99
N PRO A 174 -12.16 -8.52 6.45
CA PRO A 174 -12.90 -8.11 7.65
C PRO A 174 -12.03 -8.19 8.90
N LEU A 175 -12.47 -7.50 9.96
CA LEU A 175 -11.88 -7.65 11.29
C LEU A 175 -12.17 -9.06 11.83
N ASP A 176 -11.29 -9.57 12.69
CA ASP A 176 -11.41 -10.88 13.35
C ASP A 176 -11.56 -12.09 12.41
N GLN A 177 -11.13 -11.96 11.15
CA GLN A 177 -11.17 -13.02 10.14
C GLN A 177 -9.81 -13.24 9.47
N SER A 178 -9.56 -14.49 9.09
CA SER A 178 -8.44 -14.89 8.25
C SER A 178 -8.92 -15.01 6.80
N VAL A 179 -8.25 -14.30 5.90
CA VAL A 179 -8.56 -14.33 4.46
C VAL A 179 -7.35 -14.88 3.71
N VAL A 180 -7.56 -15.98 3.00
CA VAL A 180 -6.57 -16.55 2.08
C VAL A 180 -6.97 -16.15 0.67
N ALA A 181 -6.10 -15.38 0.01
CA ALA A 181 -6.28 -14.97 -1.37
C ALA A 181 -5.35 -15.78 -2.28
N LYS A 182 -5.93 -16.57 -3.19
CA LYS A 182 -5.22 -17.18 -4.31
C LYS A 182 -5.14 -16.14 -5.42
N ILE A 183 -3.92 -15.72 -5.74
CA ILE A 183 -3.62 -14.72 -6.77
C ILE A 183 -3.09 -15.45 -8.00
N GLN A 184 -3.75 -15.30 -9.13
CA GLN A 184 -3.37 -15.87 -10.42
C GLN A 184 -2.99 -14.74 -11.40
N PRO A 185 -1.72 -14.59 -11.78
CA PRO A 185 -1.35 -13.60 -12.79
C PRO A 185 -1.84 -14.04 -14.18
N VAL A 186 -2.51 -13.13 -14.88
CA VAL A 186 -2.95 -13.31 -16.25
C VAL A 186 -2.13 -12.37 -17.12
N MET A 187 -1.40 -12.94 -18.08
CA MET A 187 -0.56 -12.18 -19.00
C MET A 187 -1.13 -12.28 -20.41
N ILE A 188 -1.42 -11.13 -21.00
CA ILE A 188 -1.70 -11.02 -22.43
C ILE A 188 -0.39 -10.55 -23.07
N ASN A 189 0.10 -11.27 -24.06
CA ASN A 189 1.27 -10.86 -24.82
C ASN A 189 0.96 -10.80 -26.31
N THR A 190 1.60 -9.86 -27.01
CA THR A 190 1.48 -9.71 -28.46
C THR A 190 2.81 -10.06 -29.12
N SER A 191 2.76 -10.72 -30.28
CA SER A 191 3.97 -11.03 -31.04
C SER A 191 4.61 -9.75 -31.61
N ASP A 192 5.92 -9.74 -31.79
CA ASP A 192 6.65 -8.59 -32.33
C ASP A 192 6.15 -8.17 -33.72
N SER A 193 5.59 -9.11 -34.51
CA SER A 193 4.94 -8.81 -35.79
C SER A 193 3.74 -7.86 -35.66
N VAL A 194 3.03 -7.88 -34.52
CA VAL A 194 1.91 -6.97 -34.24
C VAL A 194 2.41 -5.54 -34.01
N ARG A 195 3.65 -5.37 -33.54
CA ARG A 195 4.28 -4.05 -33.35
C ARG A 195 4.46 -3.29 -34.67
N ALA A 196 4.54 -3.99 -35.80
CA ALA A 196 4.58 -3.37 -37.13
C ALA A 196 3.25 -2.72 -37.56
N TYR A 197 2.12 -3.08 -36.93
CA TYR A 197 0.83 -2.50 -37.26
C TYR A 197 0.63 -1.14 -36.56
N SER A 198 -0.02 -0.21 -37.25
CA SER A 198 -0.34 1.10 -36.69
C SER A 198 -1.27 0.98 -35.48
N LYS A 199 -1.09 1.90 -34.52
CA LYS A 199 -1.87 2.03 -33.27
C LYS A 199 -3.38 1.90 -33.51
N GLN A 200 -3.90 2.54 -34.56
CA GLN A 200 -5.33 2.55 -34.91
C GLN A 200 -5.86 1.20 -35.37
N ARG A 201 -5.01 0.37 -36.01
CA ARG A 201 -5.37 -0.98 -36.45
C ARG A 201 -5.36 -1.97 -35.29
N ARG A 202 -4.32 -1.94 -34.44
CA ARG A 202 -4.19 -2.88 -33.33
C ARG A 202 -4.97 -2.51 -32.07
N ARG A 203 -5.41 -1.26 -31.93
CA ARG A 203 -6.28 -0.79 -30.81
C ARG A 203 -5.69 -1.00 -29.41
N CYS A 204 -4.37 -1.03 -29.29
CA CYS A 204 -3.63 -1.11 -28.03
C CYS A 204 -2.35 -0.28 -28.12
N TYR A 205 -1.74 0.03 -26.97
CA TYR A 205 -0.46 0.74 -26.87
C TYR A 205 0.65 -0.15 -26.28
N PHE A 206 1.88 0.03 -26.76
CA PHE A 206 3.08 -0.38 -26.04
C PHE A 206 3.48 0.70 -25.03
N GLN A 207 4.23 0.35 -23.99
CA GLN A 207 4.48 1.25 -22.85
C GLN A 207 5.17 2.57 -23.25
N SER A 208 5.97 2.55 -24.31
CA SER A 208 6.76 3.68 -24.80
C SER A 208 6.04 4.54 -25.85
N GLU A 209 4.89 4.11 -26.35
CA GLU A 209 4.28 4.72 -27.54
C GLU A 209 3.39 5.92 -27.28
N ARG A 210 2.87 6.02 -26.07
CA ARG A 210 2.01 7.11 -25.63
C ARG A 210 2.68 7.85 -24.50
N HIS A 211 2.98 9.12 -24.76
CA HIS A 211 3.52 10.01 -23.75
C HIS A 211 2.41 10.46 -22.80
N LEU A 212 2.68 10.34 -21.50
CA LEU A 212 1.86 10.88 -20.42
C LEU A 212 2.63 12.03 -19.76
N GLN A 213 1.93 13.10 -19.36
CA GLN A 213 2.48 14.32 -18.77
C GLN A 213 3.06 14.09 -17.37
N TYR A 214 2.50 13.15 -16.60
CA TYR A 214 2.93 12.89 -15.22
C TYR A 214 3.61 11.53 -15.06
N PHE A 215 3.36 10.58 -15.97
CA PHE A 215 3.92 9.22 -15.89
C PHE A 215 4.99 8.97 -16.96
N LYS A 216 6.03 8.22 -16.59
CA LYS A 216 7.08 7.73 -17.50
C LYS A 216 6.64 6.48 -18.26
N ILE A 217 5.80 5.66 -17.63
CA ILE A 217 5.35 4.37 -18.14
C ILE A 217 3.85 4.45 -18.44
N TYR A 218 3.49 4.18 -19.69
CA TYR A 218 2.08 4.10 -20.07
C TYR A 218 1.42 2.85 -19.48
N SER A 219 0.25 3.03 -18.90
CA SER A 219 -0.76 2.00 -18.65
C SER A 219 -2.13 2.64 -18.86
N SER A 220 -3.16 1.85 -19.12
CA SER A 220 -4.54 2.36 -19.22
C SER A 220 -4.93 3.10 -17.93
N VAL A 221 -4.62 2.52 -16.78
CA VAL A 221 -4.89 3.10 -15.45
C VAL A 221 -4.18 4.45 -15.24
N ASN A 222 -2.88 4.55 -15.55
CA ASN A 222 -2.14 5.81 -15.44
C ASN A 222 -2.65 6.87 -16.43
N CYS A 223 -3.15 6.46 -17.59
CA CYS A 223 -3.76 7.35 -18.57
C CYS A 223 -5.11 7.87 -18.08
N ASP A 224 -5.94 7.00 -17.49
CA ASP A 224 -7.25 7.37 -16.99
C ASP A 224 -7.15 8.35 -15.81
N ILE A 225 -6.21 8.14 -14.87
CA ILE A 225 -6.02 9.08 -13.75
C ILE A 225 -5.46 10.44 -14.22
N GLU A 226 -4.57 10.46 -15.22
CA GLU A 226 -4.07 11.71 -15.82
C GLU A 226 -5.17 12.44 -16.59
N CYS A 227 -5.99 11.70 -17.33
CA CYS A 227 -7.16 12.25 -18.01
C CYS A 227 -8.15 12.85 -17.01
N LEU A 228 -8.45 12.14 -15.92
CA LEU A 228 -9.33 12.62 -14.87
C LEU A 228 -8.75 13.89 -14.23
N ALA A 229 -7.47 13.90 -13.89
CA ALA A 229 -6.80 15.08 -13.35
C ALA A 229 -6.91 16.30 -14.26
N ASN A 230 -6.67 16.13 -15.56
CA ASN A 230 -6.79 17.20 -16.55
C ASN A 230 -8.23 17.69 -16.71
N TYR A 231 -9.20 16.77 -16.77
CA TYR A 231 -10.61 17.14 -16.88
C TYR A 231 -11.12 17.86 -15.62
N THR A 232 -10.74 17.39 -14.44
CA THR A 232 -11.07 18.07 -13.18
C THR A 232 -10.42 19.45 -13.12
N LEU A 233 -9.18 19.60 -13.59
CA LEU A 233 -8.53 20.91 -13.66
C LEU A 233 -9.24 21.88 -14.61
N ASP A 234 -9.68 21.41 -15.78
CA ASP A 234 -10.38 22.23 -16.79
C ASP A 234 -11.75 22.71 -16.31
N VAL A 235 -12.50 21.86 -15.58
CA VAL A 235 -13.87 22.16 -15.14
C VAL A 235 -13.93 22.78 -13.75
N CYS A 236 -13.07 22.35 -12.83
CA CYS A 236 -13.09 22.75 -11.41
C CYS A 236 -11.94 23.70 -11.00
N GLU A 237 -10.98 23.99 -11.90
CA GLU A 237 -9.82 24.87 -11.67
C GLU A 237 -8.84 24.38 -10.58
N CYS A 238 -9.00 23.14 -10.14
CA CYS A 238 -8.19 22.48 -9.12
C CYS A 238 -8.20 20.96 -9.37
N VAL A 239 -7.37 20.21 -8.64
CA VAL A 239 -7.36 18.74 -8.73
C VAL A 239 -7.59 18.10 -7.37
N ASN A 240 -8.05 16.85 -7.37
CA ASN A 240 -8.21 16.08 -6.14
C ASN A 240 -6.83 15.72 -5.55
N PHE A 241 -6.76 15.44 -4.24
CA PHE A 241 -5.50 15.30 -3.51
C PHE A 241 -4.64 14.09 -3.92
N TYR A 242 -5.25 13.04 -4.48
CA TYR A 242 -4.55 11.84 -4.94
C TYR A 242 -4.13 11.92 -6.41
N MET A 243 -4.65 12.90 -7.15
CA MET A 243 -4.38 13.06 -8.57
C MET A 243 -2.95 13.59 -8.81
N PRO A 244 -2.27 13.15 -9.88
CA PRO A 244 -0.95 13.67 -10.21
C PRO A 244 -1.04 15.15 -10.60
N ARG A 245 -0.09 15.95 -10.11
CA ARG A 245 -0.04 17.40 -10.36
C ARG A 245 1.36 17.98 -10.26
N ASP A 246 1.51 19.18 -10.79
CA ASP A 246 2.66 20.04 -10.53
C ASP A 246 2.47 20.93 -9.29
N ASN A 247 3.47 21.75 -8.98
CA ASN A 247 3.45 22.64 -7.82
C ASN A 247 2.57 23.88 -7.99
N THR A 248 2.16 24.20 -9.22
CA THR A 248 1.31 25.36 -9.51
C THR A 248 -0.16 25.05 -9.34
N THR A 249 -0.51 23.78 -9.49
CA THR A 249 -1.88 23.29 -9.40
C THR A 249 -2.29 23.11 -7.93
N SER A 250 -3.38 23.75 -7.54
CA SER A 250 -3.94 23.67 -6.18
C SER A 250 -4.82 22.43 -5.97
N ILE A 251 -4.91 22.00 -4.71
CA ILE A 251 -5.81 20.92 -4.30
C ILE A 251 -7.21 21.50 -4.12
N CYS A 252 -8.23 20.83 -4.65
CA CYS A 252 -9.62 21.23 -4.44
C CYS A 252 -10.01 21.16 -2.96
N GLY A 253 -10.70 22.21 -2.50
CA GLY A 253 -11.31 22.27 -1.18
C GLY A 253 -12.72 21.67 -1.18
N THR A 254 -13.39 21.78 -0.03
CA THR A 254 -14.73 21.21 0.17
C THR A 254 -15.83 21.89 -0.63
N GLU A 255 -15.68 23.17 -0.99
CA GLU A 255 -16.62 23.87 -1.88
C GLU A 255 -16.69 23.20 -3.27
N LYS A 256 -15.57 22.63 -3.73
CA LYS A 256 -15.46 21.99 -5.05
C LYS A 256 -15.70 20.48 -5.00
N LEU A 257 -16.19 19.93 -3.88
CA LEU A 257 -16.41 18.50 -3.72
C LEU A 257 -17.43 17.95 -4.73
N GLU A 258 -18.54 18.65 -4.93
CA GLU A 258 -19.56 18.25 -5.90
C GLU A 258 -19.05 18.38 -7.34
N CYS A 259 -18.29 19.44 -7.64
CA CYS A 259 -17.64 19.59 -8.95
C CYS A 259 -16.71 18.41 -9.26
N MET A 260 -15.89 17.97 -8.29
CA MET A 260 -15.01 16.82 -8.47
C MET A 260 -15.81 15.52 -8.72
N ARG A 261 -16.90 15.30 -7.99
CA ARG A 261 -17.78 14.14 -8.18
C ARG A 261 -18.47 14.16 -9.54
N ASP A 262 -18.94 15.32 -9.97
CA ASP A 262 -19.54 15.52 -11.28
C ASP A 262 -18.53 15.30 -12.39
N ALA A 263 -17.29 15.81 -12.23
CA ALA A 263 -16.22 15.60 -13.19
C ALA A 263 -15.89 14.11 -13.39
N GLU A 264 -15.78 13.36 -12.29
CA GLU A 264 -15.57 11.91 -12.35
C GLU A 264 -16.74 11.19 -13.03
N ARG A 265 -17.98 11.51 -12.65
CA ARG A 265 -19.20 10.91 -13.21
C ARG A 265 -19.34 11.18 -14.70
N ASP A 266 -19.09 12.42 -15.12
CA ASP A 266 -19.17 12.85 -16.51
C ASP A 266 -18.14 12.13 -17.38
N MET A 267 -16.91 11.96 -16.87
CA MET A 267 -15.87 11.24 -17.59
C MET A 267 -16.25 9.77 -17.78
N GLN A 268 -16.77 9.11 -16.74
CA GLN A 268 -17.25 7.72 -16.82
C GLN A 268 -18.40 7.57 -17.84
N LEU A 269 -19.38 8.47 -17.82
CA LEU A 269 -20.52 8.44 -18.74
C LEU A 269 -20.11 8.72 -20.20
N LYS A 270 -19.18 9.66 -20.43
CA LYS A 270 -18.62 9.93 -21.76
C LYS A 270 -17.90 8.71 -22.32
N ASN A 271 -17.11 8.02 -21.50
CA ASN A 271 -16.42 6.79 -21.88
C ASN A 271 -17.41 5.68 -22.28
N LEU A 272 -18.54 5.56 -21.57
CA LEU A 272 -19.59 4.59 -21.90
C LEU A 272 -20.31 4.95 -23.22
N LYS A 273 -20.71 6.22 -23.39
CA LYS A 273 -21.36 6.68 -24.63
C LYS A 273 -20.49 6.46 -25.86
N THR A 274 -19.20 6.78 -25.79
CA THR A 274 -18.26 6.51 -26.88
C THR A 274 -18.14 5.02 -27.21
N LYS A 275 -18.25 4.13 -26.22
CA LYS A 275 -18.27 2.67 -26.46
C LYS A 275 -19.57 2.22 -27.14
N LEU A 276 -20.72 2.80 -26.77
CA LEU A 276 -22.04 2.47 -27.33
C LEU A 276 -22.30 3.07 -28.71
N GLU A 277 -21.80 4.28 -28.99
CA GLU A 277 -22.02 5.00 -30.25
C GLU A 277 -21.12 4.55 -31.41
N LYS A 278 -20.17 3.63 -31.18
CA LYS A 278 -19.35 3.00 -32.24
C LYS A 278 -20.18 2.31 -33.34
N GLY A 279 -21.50 2.15 -33.17
CA GLY A 279 -22.43 1.66 -34.18
C GLY A 279 -23.20 2.71 -35.00
N LYS A 280 -23.12 4.01 -34.69
CA LYS A 280 -23.87 5.06 -35.40
C LYS A 280 -22.93 6.18 -35.88
N ALA A 281 -22.62 6.16 -37.17
CA ALA A 281 -21.85 7.22 -37.82
C ALA A 281 -22.59 8.57 -37.74
N LYS A 282 -22.25 9.40 -36.74
CA LYS A 282 -22.51 10.84 -36.76
C LYS A 282 -21.22 11.61 -36.53
N LYS A 283 -21.13 12.75 -37.23
CA LYS A 283 -19.98 13.68 -37.32
C LYS A 283 -19.23 13.77 -35.99
N LYS A 284 -17.91 13.48 -36.03
CA LYS A 284 -16.96 13.80 -34.96
C LYS A 284 -16.96 15.30 -34.69
N ILE A 285 -17.77 15.73 -33.73
CA ILE A 285 -17.43 16.92 -32.95
C ILE A 285 -16.25 16.46 -32.10
N LYS A 286 -15.05 16.98 -32.37
CA LYS A 286 -13.89 16.80 -31.48
C LYS A 286 -14.25 17.47 -30.15
N SER A 287 -14.90 16.72 -29.27
CA SER A 287 -15.03 17.10 -27.89
C SER A 287 -13.63 17.13 -27.30
N GLN A 288 -13.29 18.20 -26.58
CA GLN A 288 -12.03 18.42 -25.88
C GLN A 288 -11.74 17.34 -24.80
N THR A 289 -12.63 16.35 -24.64
CA THR A 289 -12.63 15.28 -23.65
C THR A 289 -12.60 13.87 -24.25
N GLU A 290 -12.02 13.65 -25.43
CA GLU A 290 -11.79 12.30 -25.96
C GLU A 290 -10.46 11.74 -25.42
N CYS A 291 -10.47 11.16 -24.22
CA CYS A 291 -9.30 10.49 -23.66
C CYS A 291 -9.07 9.14 -24.33
N ASP A 292 -8.05 9.11 -25.18
CA ASP A 292 -7.64 7.93 -25.93
C ASP A 292 -6.74 7.01 -25.07
N CYS A 293 -7.32 6.45 -24.01
CA CYS A 293 -6.67 5.50 -23.11
C CYS A 293 -6.96 4.05 -23.54
N LEU A 294 -6.22 3.57 -24.54
CA LEU A 294 -6.31 2.20 -25.04
C LEU A 294 -5.61 1.20 -24.11
N PRO A 295 -6.02 -0.08 -24.06
CA PRO A 295 -5.32 -1.09 -23.28
C PRO A 295 -3.87 -1.29 -23.75
N LEU A 296 -3.04 -1.86 -22.89
CA LEU A 296 -1.70 -2.28 -23.26
C LEU A 296 -1.75 -3.48 -24.22
N CYS A 297 -0.80 -3.54 -25.16
CA CYS A 297 -0.67 -4.70 -26.04
C CYS A 297 -0.05 -5.91 -25.32
N THR A 298 0.83 -5.63 -24.36
CA THR A 298 1.31 -6.63 -23.40
C THR A 298 0.90 -6.17 -22.02
N ASP A 299 -0.02 -6.91 -21.40
CA ASP A 299 -0.68 -6.52 -20.16
C ASP A 299 -0.56 -7.62 -19.11
N LEU A 300 -0.51 -7.19 -17.85
CA LEU A 300 -0.44 -8.07 -16.69
C LEU A 300 -1.59 -7.70 -15.75
N SER A 301 -2.52 -8.62 -15.56
CA SER A 301 -3.60 -8.50 -14.59
C SER A 301 -3.54 -9.64 -13.58
N TYR A 302 -4.35 -9.56 -12.53
CA TYR A 302 -4.38 -10.56 -11.47
C TYR A 302 -5.81 -10.96 -11.17
N ASP A 303 -6.11 -12.25 -11.34
CA ASP A 303 -7.37 -12.82 -10.88
C ASP A 303 -7.20 -13.23 -9.41
N VAL A 304 -8.14 -12.80 -8.56
CA VAL A 304 -8.08 -13.06 -7.12
C VAL A 304 -9.29 -13.89 -6.70
N GLU A 305 -9.01 -15.06 -6.14
CA GLU A 305 -10.01 -15.92 -5.49
C GLU A 305 -9.77 -15.88 -3.99
N THR A 306 -10.81 -15.64 -3.18
CA THR A 306 -10.69 -15.52 -1.73
C THR A 306 -11.45 -16.63 -1.00
N SER A 307 -10.87 -17.11 0.09
CA SER A 307 -11.53 -17.96 1.08
C SER A 307 -11.35 -17.35 2.46
N GLN A 308 -12.42 -17.32 3.25
CA GLN A 308 -12.47 -16.61 4.54
C GLN A 308 -12.90 -17.57 5.65
N THR A 309 -12.31 -17.39 6.83
CA THR A 309 -12.65 -18.13 8.05
C THR A 309 -12.52 -17.22 9.26
N ASP A 310 -13.34 -17.42 10.29
CA ASP A 310 -13.20 -16.67 11.53
C ASP A 310 -11.86 -16.93 12.21
N TRP A 311 -11.26 -15.89 12.76
CA TRP A 311 -9.97 -15.96 13.44
C TRP A 311 -10.13 -15.62 14.92
N GLU A 312 -10.13 -16.66 15.75
CA GLU A 312 -10.13 -16.53 17.20
C GLU A 312 -8.74 -16.13 17.73
N TRP A 313 -8.33 -14.89 17.43
CA TRP A 313 -6.99 -14.38 17.74
C TRP A 313 -6.65 -14.46 19.23
N ASN A 314 -7.62 -14.23 20.12
CA ASN A 314 -7.43 -14.35 21.58
C ASN A 314 -6.88 -15.73 21.97
N LYS A 315 -7.54 -16.80 21.52
CA LYS A 315 -7.11 -18.18 21.80
C LYS A 315 -5.76 -18.49 21.15
N TRP A 316 -5.51 -17.96 19.96
CA TRP A 316 -4.23 -18.15 19.28
C TRP A 316 -3.07 -17.52 20.06
N PHE A 317 -3.24 -16.30 20.57
CA PHE A 317 -2.23 -15.64 21.40
C PHE A 317 -2.04 -16.32 22.76
N GLU A 318 -3.13 -16.78 23.39
CA GLU A 318 -3.05 -17.59 24.62
C GLU A 318 -2.24 -18.86 24.40
N ALA A 319 -2.50 -19.58 23.30
CA ALA A 319 -1.75 -20.79 22.93
C ALA A 319 -0.26 -20.48 22.66
N GLN A 320 0.03 -19.39 21.95
CA GLN A 320 1.41 -18.99 21.66
C GLN A 320 2.19 -18.62 22.93
N ALA A 321 1.53 -17.97 23.89
CA ALA A 321 2.12 -17.64 25.19
C ALA A 321 2.40 -18.92 26.00
N LEU A 322 1.47 -19.88 26.01
CA LEU A 322 1.65 -21.17 26.67
C LEU A 322 2.83 -21.96 26.08
N GLU A 323 2.94 -22.04 24.75
CA GLU A 323 4.05 -22.71 24.06
C GLU A 323 5.41 -22.13 24.49
N SER A 324 5.50 -20.80 24.60
CA SER A 324 6.73 -20.14 25.05
C SER A 324 7.11 -20.48 26.49
N LEU A 325 6.11 -20.62 27.38
CA LEU A 325 6.31 -21.00 28.77
C LEU A 325 6.72 -22.48 28.90
N GLU A 326 6.14 -23.37 28.10
CA GLU A 326 6.53 -24.77 28.03
C GLU A 326 7.99 -24.93 27.57
N GLY A 327 8.43 -24.13 26.60
CA GLY A 327 9.83 -24.09 26.18
C GLY A 327 10.78 -23.74 27.33
N LEU A 328 10.44 -22.72 28.12
CA LEU A 328 11.21 -22.32 29.31
C LEU A 328 11.19 -23.40 30.40
N ALA A 329 10.03 -24.02 30.63
CA ALA A 329 9.88 -25.09 31.60
C ALA A 329 10.71 -26.32 31.22
N ASN A 330 10.72 -26.71 29.95
CA ASN A 330 11.52 -27.82 29.44
C ASN A 330 13.03 -27.55 29.57
N PHE A 331 13.47 -26.33 29.23
CA PHE A 331 14.85 -25.92 29.41
C PHE A 331 15.27 -25.93 30.88
N GLY A 332 14.42 -25.37 31.76
CA GLY A 332 14.64 -25.39 33.21
C GLY A 332 14.67 -26.80 33.80
N GLY A 333 13.78 -27.68 33.33
CA GLY A 333 13.74 -29.09 33.72
C GLY A 333 15.00 -29.85 33.34
N LEU A 334 15.50 -29.67 32.10
CA LEU A 334 16.75 -30.27 31.64
C LEU A 334 17.96 -29.75 32.43
N LEU A 335 18.06 -28.45 32.66
CA LEU A 335 19.14 -27.86 33.45
C LEU A 335 19.11 -28.36 34.91
N GLY A 336 17.94 -28.36 35.54
CA GLY A 336 17.77 -28.85 36.89
C GLY A 336 18.12 -30.33 37.04
N LEU A 337 17.73 -31.17 36.07
CA LEU A 337 18.01 -32.60 36.09
C LEU A 337 19.49 -32.94 35.87
N PHE A 338 20.14 -32.33 34.88
CA PHE A 338 21.50 -32.72 34.49
C PHE A 338 22.60 -31.95 35.22
N THR A 339 22.34 -30.71 35.63
CA THR A 339 23.36 -29.85 36.25
C THR A 339 23.01 -29.43 37.67
N GLY A 340 21.80 -29.73 38.16
CA GLY A 340 21.30 -29.21 39.44
C GLY A 340 21.10 -27.69 39.42
N PHE A 341 21.19 -27.05 38.25
CA PHE A 341 21.11 -25.61 38.12
C PHE A 341 19.66 -25.14 38.20
N SER A 342 19.41 -24.20 39.12
CA SER A 342 18.09 -23.60 39.33
C SER A 342 18.18 -22.08 39.30
N VAL A 343 17.03 -21.40 39.39
CA VAL A 343 16.98 -19.93 39.55
C VAL A 343 17.73 -19.48 40.81
N LEU A 344 17.68 -20.26 41.90
CA LEU A 344 18.45 -19.96 43.11
C LEU A 344 19.96 -20.05 42.84
N SER A 345 20.40 -21.07 42.11
CA SER A 345 21.81 -21.21 41.70
C SER A 345 22.26 -20.03 40.83
N MET A 346 21.40 -19.55 39.92
CA MET A 346 21.66 -18.33 39.13
C MET A 346 21.80 -17.10 40.03
N MET A 347 20.89 -16.90 40.99
CA MET A 347 20.93 -15.77 41.94
C MET A 347 22.18 -15.81 42.80
N GLU A 348 22.60 -17.00 43.25
CA GLU A 348 23.86 -17.17 43.98
C GLU A 348 25.05 -16.74 43.11
N ILE A 349 25.18 -17.23 41.88
CA ILE A 349 26.27 -16.83 40.99
C ILE A 349 26.32 -15.31 40.81
N VAL A 350 25.17 -14.66 40.59
CA VAL A 350 25.11 -13.19 40.47
C VAL A 350 25.55 -12.52 41.77
N TYR A 351 25.10 -12.99 42.93
CA TYR A 351 25.50 -12.45 44.23
C TYR A 351 27.01 -12.58 44.47
N PHE A 352 27.60 -13.74 44.16
CA PHE A 352 29.03 -14.00 44.32
C PHE A 352 29.88 -13.16 43.34
N ALA A 353 29.45 -13.06 42.08
CA ALA A 353 30.19 -12.34 41.03
C ALA A 353 30.08 -10.81 41.16
N THR A 354 29.02 -10.29 41.79
CA THR A 354 28.80 -8.84 41.90
C THR A 354 28.99 -8.35 43.34
N VAL A 355 28.00 -8.59 44.21
CA VAL A 355 27.93 -8.03 45.56
C VAL A 355 29.13 -8.47 46.39
N ARG A 356 29.41 -9.78 46.44
CA ARG A 356 30.52 -10.30 47.24
C ARG A 356 31.87 -9.81 46.71
N MET A 357 32.07 -9.80 45.39
CA MET A 357 33.31 -9.34 44.78
C MET A 357 33.57 -7.85 45.04
N ILE A 358 32.55 -7.00 44.91
CA ILE A 358 32.64 -5.55 45.17
C ILE A 358 32.87 -5.28 46.67
N CYS A 359 32.11 -5.95 47.55
CA CYS A 359 32.26 -5.79 48.99
C CYS A 359 33.65 -6.24 49.47
N ASN A 360 34.15 -7.39 48.99
CA ASN A 360 35.48 -7.89 49.34
C ASN A 360 36.58 -6.94 48.86
N THR A 361 36.49 -6.45 47.62
CA THR A 361 37.49 -5.50 47.08
C THR A 361 37.51 -4.19 47.87
N ARG A 362 36.35 -3.70 48.35
CA ARG A 362 36.26 -2.49 49.17
C ARG A 362 36.77 -2.66 50.60
N LEU A 363 36.52 -3.82 51.21
CA LEU A 363 36.88 -4.07 52.61
C LEU A 363 38.32 -4.57 52.78
N TYR A 364 38.82 -5.37 51.83
CA TYR A 364 40.09 -6.09 51.96
C TYR A 364 41.11 -5.77 50.86
N GLY A 365 40.78 -4.92 49.88
CA GLY A 365 41.67 -4.56 48.76
C GLY A 365 41.83 -5.65 47.69
N HIS A 366 41.38 -6.88 47.95
CA HIS A 366 41.38 -8.01 47.02
C HIS A 366 39.99 -8.65 46.90
N TRP A 367 39.70 -9.19 45.71
CA TRP A 367 38.38 -9.73 45.38
C TRP A 367 38.06 -11.06 46.07
N SER A 368 39.09 -11.84 46.45
CA SER A 368 38.96 -13.12 47.16
C SER A 368 38.51 -12.98 48.62
N GLY A 369 38.61 -11.78 49.22
CA GLY A 369 38.36 -11.56 50.65
C GLY A 369 39.66 -11.50 51.45
N GLN A 370 39.56 -11.53 52.78
CA GLN A 370 40.72 -11.52 53.68
C GLN A 370 41.52 -12.82 53.47
N ASP A 371 42.80 -12.70 53.11
CA ASP A 371 43.70 -13.85 53.02
C ASP A 371 43.72 -14.56 54.39
N SER A 372 43.28 -15.83 54.39
CA SER A 372 43.30 -16.70 55.57
C SER A 372 44.71 -16.99 56.04
#